data_AF-A0A1A6H5L4-F1
#
_entry.id   AF-A0A1A6H5L4-F1
#
_cell.length_a   1.000
_cell.length_b   1.000
_cell.length_c   1.000
_cell.angle_alpha   90.00
_cell.angle_beta   90.00
_cell.angle_gamma   90.00
#
_symmetry.space_group_name_H-M   'P 1'
#
loop_
_entity.id
_entity.type
_entity.pdbx_description
1 polymer ?
#
loop_
_entity_poly.entity_id
_entity_poly.type
_entity_poly.pdbx_seq_one_letter_code
_entity_poly.pdbx_strand_id
1 'polypeptide(L)' 'DFITQILNPKAAYFIGLSDPGHRQWRWVDQTPYNESVTFWHPREPSSDHEQCVTVNYRYYIWGWNDIRCSANQ' A
#
# COMPACT_ATOMS: atom_id res chain seq x y z
N ASP A 1 8.39 -8.90 -10.66
CA ASP A 1 7.18 -8.80 -9.84
C ASP A 1 5.98 -8.87 -10.79
N PHE A 2 5.05 -9.81 -10.55
CA PHE A 2 4.02 -10.19 -11.53
C PHE A 2 2.88 -9.16 -11.60
N ILE A 3 2.45 -8.66 -10.44
CA ILE A 3 1.31 -7.74 -10.35
C ILE A 3 1.66 -6.41 -11.01
N THR A 4 2.82 -5.82 -10.70
CA THR A 4 3.20 -4.49 -11.18
C THR A 4 3.47 -4.40 -12.69
N GLN A 5 3.67 -5.53 -13.37
CA GLN A 5 3.84 -5.60 -14.83
C GLN A 5 2.53 -5.43 -15.62
N ILE A 6 1.38 -5.66 -14.98
CA ILE A 6 0.06 -5.55 -15.62
C ILE A 6 -0.66 -4.23 -15.29
N LEU A 7 -0.03 -3.36 -14.48
CA LEU A 7 -0.61 -2.09 -14.03
C LEU A 7 -0.20 -0.92 -14.93
N ASN A 8 -1.06 0.11 -15.01
CA ASN A 8 -0.73 1.37 -15.66
C ASN A 8 0.11 2.23 -14.70
N PRO A 9 1.36 2.63 -15.05
CA PRO A 9 2.21 3.43 -14.18
C PRO A 9 1.68 4.85 -13.91
N LYS A 10 0.61 5.29 -14.60
CA LYS A 10 -0.05 6.58 -14.34
C LYS A 10 -1.19 6.50 -13.32
N ALA A 11 -1.51 5.31 -12.81
CA ALA A 11 -2.58 5.08 -11.86
C ALA A 11 -2.05 4.54 -10.53
N ALA A 12 -2.87 4.66 -9.48
CA ALA A 12 -2.68 3.98 -8.20
C ALA A 12 -3.76 2.91 -8.06
N TYR A 13 -3.40 1.81 -7.39
CA TYR A 13 -4.29 0.65 -7.24
C TYR A 13 -4.35 0.27 -5.77
N PHE A 14 -5.56 0.11 -5.23
CA PHE A 14 -5.70 -0.42 -3.87
C PHE A 14 -5.18 -1.84 -3.80
N ILE A 15 -4.46 -2.16 -2.73
CA ILE A 15 -4.12 -3.53 -2.37
C ILE A 15 -4.92 -3.94 -1.13
N GLY A 16 -5.02 -5.24 -0.88
CA GLY A 16 -5.77 -5.79 0.25
C GLY A 16 -5.10 -5.60 1.62
N LEU A 17 -4.38 -4.49 1.84
CA LEU A 17 -3.69 -4.17 3.10
C LEU A 17 -4.33 -2.92 3.72
N SER A 18 -4.68 -3.01 5.00
CA SER A 18 -5.28 -1.90 5.75
C SER A 18 -4.83 -1.89 7.20
N ASP A 19 -4.88 -0.71 7.82
CA ASP A 19 -4.59 -0.50 9.24
C ASP A 19 -5.90 -0.24 10.02
N PRO A 20 -6.36 -1.16 10.88
CA PRO A 20 -7.48 -0.91 11.79
C PRO A 20 -7.14 0.08 12.91
N GLY A 21 -5.85 0.42 13.09
CA GLY A 21 -5.37 1.47 13.98
C GLY A 21 -3.94 1.22 14.48
N HIS A 22 -3.18 2.31 14.65
CA HIS A 22 -1.83 2.31 15.22
C HIS A 22 -0.81 1.45 14.46
N ARG A 23 -0.83 1.48 13.13
CA ARG A 23 0.11 0.78 12.22
C ARG A 23 0.06 -0.75 12.35
N GLN A 24 -1.10 -1.29 12.73
CA GLN A 24 -1.34 -2.72 12.84
C GLN A 24 -1.83 -3.30 11.51
N TRP A 25 -0.99 -3.26 10.48
CA TRP A 25 -1.36 -3.71 9.12
C TRP A 25 -1.92 -5.13 9.08
N ARG A 26 -3.04 -5.31 8.37
CA ARG A 26 -3.71 -6.60 8.16
C ARG A 26 -4.08 -6.80 6.70
N TRP A 27 -3.82 -8.00 6.19
CA TRP A 27 -4.36 -8.43 4.92
C TRP A 27 -5.84 -8.77 5.04
N VAL A 28 -6.64 -8.42 4.03
CA VAL A 28 -8.09 -8.69 3.99
C VAL A 28 -8.43 -10.19 4.00
N ASP A 29 -7.51 -11.03 3.55
CA ASP A 29 -7.63 -12.50 3.55
C ASP A 29 -7.18 -13.15 4.87
N GLN A 30 -6.83 -12.33 5.87
CA GLN A 30 -6.36 -12.74 7.19
C GLN A 30 -5.00 -13.47 7.20
N THR A 31 -4.27 -13.47 6.08
CA THR A 31 -2.88 -13.94 6.06
C THR A 31 -2.04 -13.09 7.03
N PRO A 32 -1.14 -13.69 7.83
CA PRO A 32 -0.28 -12.93 8.75
C PRO A 32 0.56 -11.89 8.01
N TYR A 33 0.56 -10.65 8.53
CA TYR A 33 1.44 -9.60 8.03
C TYR A 33 2.89 -9.83 8.50
N ASN A 34 3.85 -9.66 7.59
CA ASN A 34 5.27 -9.82 7.86
C ASN A 34 6.00 -8.51 7.58
N GLU A 35 6.42 -7.81 8.63
CA GLU A 35 7.11 -6.51 8.55
C GLU A 35 8.42 -6.56 7.77
N SER A 36 9.08 -7.71 7.74
CA SER A 36 10.34 -7.91 6.99
C SER A 36 10.12 -8.09 5.48
N VAL A 37 8.88 -8.27 5.03
CA VAL A 37 8.53 -8.49 3.61
C VAL A 37 7.54 -7.42 3.17
N THR A 38 8.04 -6.19 3.06
CA THR A 38 7.24 -5.02 2.70
C THR A 38 7.88 -4.27 1.54
N PHE A 39 7.07 -3.51 0.81
CA PHE A 39 7.50 -2.77 -0.38
C PHE A 39 7.11 -1.30 -0.30
N TRP A 40 7.12 -0.72 0.90
CA TRP A 40 6.84 0.70 1.14
C TRP A 40 7.77 1.59 0.32
N HIS A 41 7.21 2.66 -0.24
CA HIS A 41 8.02 3.75 -0.78
C HIS A 41 8.86 4.38 0.34
N PRO A 42 9.98 5.05 0.01
CA PRO A 42 10.73 5.83 0.99
C PRO A 42 9.81 6.83 1.71
N ARG A 43 9.85 6.81 3.04
CA ARG A 43 9.03 7.62 3.97
C ARG A 43 7.57 7.17 4.16
N GLU A 44 7.17 6.06 3.54
CA GLU A 44 5.89 5.41 3.83
C GLU A 44 6.09 4.27 4.86
N PRO A 45 5.07 3.94 5.67
CA PRO A 45 3.82 4.68 5.82
C PRO A 45 4.00 6.02 6.54
N SER A 46 3.30 7.06 6.07
CA SER A 46 3.54 8.45 6.45
C SER A 46 2.55 9.03 7.46
N SER A 47 1.36 8.44 7.64
CA SER A 47 0.32 9.03 8.51
C SER A 47 -0.61 8.00 9.15
N ASP A 48 -0.83 8.12 10.46
CA ASP A 48 -1.78 7.25 11.19
C ASP A 48 -3.25 7.51 10.82
N HIS A 49 -3.53 8.56 10.03
CA HIS A 49 -4.86 8.83 9.46
C HIS A 49 -5.07 8.17 8.09
N GLU A 50 -4.07 7.47 7.57
CA GLU A 50 -4.05 6.82 6.27
C GLU A 50 -4.07 5.30 6.45
N GLN A 51 -5.27 4.74 6.40
CA GLN A 51 -5.54 3.38 6.87
C GLN A 51 -5.67 2.36 5.74
N CYS A 52 -5.55 2.79 4.48
CA CYS A 52 -5.61 1.92 3.31
C CYS A 52 -4.35 2.05 2.48
N VAL A 53 -3.96 0.99 1.79
CA VAL A 53 -2.70 0.97 1.03
C VAL A 53 -2.96 0.92 -0.46
N THR A 54 -2.18 1.69 -1.20
CA THR A 54 -2.10 1.60 -2.65
C THR A 54 -0.72 1.21 -3.09
N VAL A 55 -0.65 0.48 -4.21
CA VAL A 55 0.56 0.36 -5.00
C VAL A 55 0.52 1.40 -6.12
N ASN A 56 1.60 2.16 -6.27
CA ASN A 56 1.72 3.16 -7.32
C ASN A 56 3.17 3.30 -7.80
N TYR A 57 3.32 3.87 -9.00
CA TYR A 57 4.62 4.09 -9.62
C TYR A 57 5.09 5.52 -9.36
N ARG A 58 6.10 5.69 -8.49
CA ARG A 58 6.69 6.98 -8.12
C ARG A 58 8.21 6.86 -8.19
N TYR A 59 8.90 7.93 -8.60
CA TYR A 59 10.37 7.96 -8.68
C TYR A 59 10.96 6.77 -9.46
N TYR A 60 10.29 6.38 -10.54
CA TYR A 60 10.67 5.27 -11.43
C TYR A 60 10.62 3.86 -10.80
N ILE A 61 10.00 3.71 -9.64
CA ILE A 61 9.84 2.44 -8.94
C ILE A 61 8.38 2.22 -8.51
N TRP A 62 7.97 0.95 -8.43
CA TRP A 62 6.70 0.58 -7.78
C TRP A 62 6.91 0.44 -6.28
N GLY A 63 5.90 0.85 -5.51
CA GLY A 63 5.94 0.73 -4.05
C GLY A 63 4.59 1.00 -3.42
N TRP A 64 4.48 0.69 -2.14
CA TRP A 64 3.29 0.88 -1.32
C TRP A 64 3.25 2.29 -0.74
N ASN A 65 2.04 2.82 -0.62
CA ASN A 65 1.75 4.13 -0.05
C ASN A 65 0.45 4.06 0.74
N ASP A 66 0.48 4.43 2.01
CA ASP A 66 -0.72 4.60 2.81
C ASP A 66 -1.49 5.84 2.32
N ILE A 67 -2.81 5.70 2.25
CA ILE A 67 -3.74 6.78 1.93
C ILE A 67 -5.00 6.66 2.78
N ARG A 68 -5.77 7.76 2.84
CA ARG A 68 -7.14 7.71 3.37
C ARG A 68 -7.98 6.72 2.58
N CYS A 69 -8.69 5.84 3.26
CA CYS A 69 -9.57 4.86 2.62
C CYS A 69 -10.69 5.48 1.77
N SER A 70 -11.09 6.71 2.07
CA SER A 70 -12.09 7.47 1.31
C SER A 70 -11.50 8.22 0.11
N ALA A 71 -10.20 8.10 -0.15
CA ALA A 71 -9.59 8.73 -1.32
C ALA A 71 -10.14 8.10 -2.59
N ASN A 72 -10.58 8.94 -3.52
CA ASN A 72 -10.90 8.52 -4.87
C ASN A 72 -9.59 8.29 -5.63
N GLN A 73 -9.56 7.21 -6.41
CA GLN A 73 -8.48 6.90 -7.35
C GLN A 73 -8.74 7.50 -8.72
#